data_AF-A0A946A854-F1
#
_entry.id   AF-A0A946A854-F1
#
_cell.length_a   1.000
_cell.length_b   1.000
_cell.length_c   1.000
_cell.angle_alpha   90.00
_cell.angle_beta   90.00
_cell.angle_gamma   90.00
#
_symmetry.space_group_name_H-M   'P 1'
#
loop_
_entity.id
_entity.type
_entity.pdbx_description
1 polymer ?
#
loop_
_entity_poly.entity_id
_entity_poly.type
_entity_poly.pdbx_seq_one_letter_code
_entity_poly.pdbx_strand_id
1 'polypeptide(L)'
;MIKINKLSSVVLVLILSILLAYASFSGGTSEAYIFPKLLSTVMIILSFLSLVLFFYNKNEKITKVDIKKLSIYLGSLLLFLVFGELLGFYFLAVLIFLIICYVYSEKKNKKSIFYNFLITLCFMIFIYFLFAILLKVQAPRFFLF
;
A
#
# COMPACT_ATOMS: atom_id res chain seq x y z
N MET A 1 19.76 -8.12 9.90
CA MET A 1 19.84 -7.94 8.43
C MET A 1 19.56 -9.29 7.77
N ILE A 2 18.50 -9.42 6.96
CA ILE A 2 18.10 -10.69 6.34
C ILE A 2 18.52 -10.65 4.86
N LYS A 3 19.23 -11.67 4.39
CA LYS A 3 19.49 -11.88 2.95
C LYS A 3 18.32 -12.69 2.38
N ILE A 4 17.52 -12.08 1.52
CA ILE A 4 16.42 -12.75 0.83
C ILE A 4 16.91 -13.13 -0.57
N ASN A 5 16.65 -14.37 -1.00
CA ASN A 5 16.94 -14.80 -2.36
C ASN A 5 15.93 -14.13 -3.33
N LYS A 6 16.42 -13.52 -4.41
CA LYS A 6 15.60 -12.80 -5.40
C LYS A 6 14.55 -13.71 -6.06
N LEU A 7 14.88 -14.99 -6.30
CA LEU A 7 13.89 -15.95 -6.80
C LEU A 7 12.76 -16.16 -5.77
N SER A 8 13.13 -16.37 -4.51
CA SER A 8 12.18 -16.57 -3.41
C SER A 8 11.26 -15.36 -3.23
N SER A 9 11.78 -14.14 -3.34
CA SER A 9 10.93 -12.94 -3.26
C SER A 9 9.95 -12.83 -4.42
N VAL A 10 10.38 -13.09 -5.65
CA VAL A 10 9.50 -12.97 -6.82
C VAL A 10 8.42 -14.04 -6.81
N VAL A 11 8.77 -15.28 -6.47
CA VAL A 11 7.82 -16.39 -6.30
C VAL A 11 6.82 -16.09 -5.19
N LEU A 12 7.29 -15.57 -4.06
CA LEU A 12 6.43 -15.23 -2.92
C LEU A 12 5.44 -14.11 -3.29
N VAL A 13 5.89 -13.07 -4.01
CA VAL A 13 5.00 -12.00 -4.49
C VAL A 13 3.94 -12.57 -5.45
N LEU A 14 4.31 -13.47 -6.36
CA LEU A 14 3.35 -14.11 -7.27
C LEU A 14 2.32 -14.96 -6.52
N ILE A 15 2.74 -15.74 -5.52
CA ILE A 15 1.82 -16.52 -4.66
C ILE A 15 0.87 -15.59 -3.91
N LEU A 16 1.37 -14.51 -3.31
CA LEU A 16 0.53 -13.53 -2.62
C LEU A 16 -0.47 -12.86 -3.57
N SER A 17 -0.05 -12.50 -4.78
CA SER A 17 -0.95 -11.93 -5.80
C SER A 17 -2.06 -12.91 -6.20
N ILE A 18 -1.74 -14.20 -6.35
CA ILE A 18 -2.74 -15.25 -6.64
C ILE A 18 -3.71 -15.43 -5.48
N LEU A 19 -3.22 -15.48 -4.24
CA LEU A 19 -4.07 -15.58 -3.04
C LEU A 19 -4.99 -14.36 -2.92
N LEU A 20 -4.48 -13.16 -3.18
CA LEU A 20 -5.27 -11.94 -3.17
C LEU A 20 -6.33 -11.95 -4.27
N ALA A 21 -6.00 -12.42 -5.48
CA ALA A 21 -6.97 -12.59 -6.55
C ALA A 21 -8.04 -13.61 -6.16
N TYR A 22 -7.64 -14.78 -5.65
CA TYR A 22 -8.59 -15.77 -5.17
C TYR A 22 -9.58 -15.16 -4.16
N ALA A 23 -9.07 -14.49 -3.12
CA ALA A 23 -9.91 -13.82 -2.12
C ALA A 23 -10.81 -12.72 -2.70
N SER A 24 -10.31 -11.98 -3.71
CA SER A 24 -11.05 -10.88 -4.35
C SER A 24 -12.17 -11.38 -5.28
N PHE A 25 -11.93 -12.48 -6.00
CA PHE A 25 -12.88 -13.05 -6.95
C PHE A 25 -13.88 -14.00 -6.26
N SER A 26 -13.49 -14.65 -5.16
CA SER A 26 -14.39 -15.52 -4.38
C SER A 26 -15.41 -14.76 -3.53
N GLY A 27 -15.19 -13.47 -3.27
CA GLY A 27 -16.07 -12.63 -2.44
C GLY A 27 -17.45 -12.27 -3.04
N GLY A 28 -17.78 -12.78 -4.23
CA GLY A 28 -19.05 -12.55 -4.92
C GLY A 28 -19.05 -11.35 -5.88
N THR A 29 -20.25 -10.89 -6.28
CA THR A 29 -20.46 -9.81 -7.27
C THR A 29 -20.65 -8.43 -6.65
N SER A 30 -20.48 -8.28 -5.33
CA SER A 30 -20.60 -6.96 -4.68
C SER A 30 -19.63 -5.94 -5.29
N GLU A 31 -20.14 -4.71 -5.48
CA GLU A 31 -19.38 -3.57 -6.01
C GLU A 31 -18.11 -3.29 -5.19
N ALA A 32 -18.13 -3.63 -3.89
CA ALA A 32 -16.98 -3.49 -3.00
C ALA A 32 -15.74 -4.30 -3.46
N TYR A 33 -15.92 -5.35 -4.25
CA TYR A 33 -14.82 -6.18 -4.76
C TYR A 33 -14.26 -5.72 -6.11
N ILE A 34 -14.84 -4.71 -6.76
CA ILE A 34 -14.34 -4.21 -8.06
C ILE A 34 -12.88 -3.75 -7.94
N PHE A 35 -12.57 -2.97 -6.90
CA PHE A 35 -11.21 -2.49 -6.67
C PHE A 35 -10.23 -3.62 -6.30
N PRO A 36 -10.51 -4.49 -5.32
CA PRO A 36 -9.68 -5.66 -5.06
C PRO A 36 -9.43 -6.53 -6.30
N LYS A 37 -10.45 -6.77 -7.13
CA LYS A 37 -10.32 -7.52 -8.39
C LYS A 37 -9.36 -6.84 -9.36
N LEU A 38 -9.51 -5.54 -9.60
CA LEU A 38 -8.62 -4.77 -10.49
C LEU A 38 -7.19 -4.72 -9.93
N LEU A 39 -7.03 -4.49 -8.63
CA LEU A 39 -5.71 -4.46 -8.00
C LEU A 39 -5.01 -5.82 -8.13
N SER A 40 -5.72 -6.90 -7.81
CA SER A 40 -5.16 -8.25 -7.84
C SER A 40 -4.77 -8.69 -9.26
N THR A 41 -5.53 -8.33 -10.30
CA THR A 41 -5.15 -8.62 -11.69
C THR A 41 -3.90 -7.86 -12.11
N VAL A 42 -3.79 -6.56 -11.80
CA VAL A 42 -2.58 -5.77 -12.07
C VAL A 42 -1.38 -6.35 -11.31
N MET A 43 -1.55 -6.74 -10.04
CA MET A 43 -0.50 -7.38 -9.25
C MET A 43 -0.03 -8.71 -9.84
N ILE A 44 -0.95 -9.56 -10.32
CA ILE A 44 -0.59 -10.81 -11.01
C ILE A 44 0.24 -10.50 -12.24
N ILE A 45 -0.20 -9.60 -13.11
CA ILE A 45 0.51 -9.23 -14.35
C ILE A 45 1.93 -8.74 -14.03
N LEU A 46 2.07 -7.81 -13.09
CA LEU A 46 3.38 -7.27 -12.70
C LEU A 46 4.27 -8.32 -12.05
N SER A 47 3.71 -9.18 -11.20
CA SER A 47 4.47 -10.26 -10.54
C SER A 47 4.96 -11.30 -11.55
N PHE A 48 4.12 -11.67 -12.53
CA PHE A 48 4.51 -12.58 -13.60
C PHE A 48 5.59 -11.97 -14.49
N LEU A 49 5.44 -10.70 -14.89
CA LEU A 49 6.47 -9.98 -15.62
C LEU A 49 7.81 -9.95 -14.85
N SER A 50 7.75 -9.73 -13.54
CA SER A 50 8.96 -9.74 -12.70
C SER A 50 9.64 -11.12 -12.64
N LEU A 51 8.87 -12.21 -12.73
CA LEU A 51 9.38 -13.58 -12.81
C LEU A 51 10.06 -13.84 -14.16
N VAL A 52 9.46 -13.40 -15.26
CA VAL A 52 10.07 -13.48 -16.60
C VAL A 52 11.38 -12.70 -16.64
N LEU A 53 11.38 -11.47 -16.14
CA LEU A 53 12.57 -10.62 -16.07
C LEU A 53 13.67 -11.22 -15.18
N PHE A 54 13.31 -11.94 -14.11
CA PHE A 54 14.28 -12.64 -13.27
C PHE A 54 15.07 -13.70 -14.05
N PHE A 55 14.40 -14.47 -14.91
CA PHE A 55 15.07 -15.49 -15.73
C PHE A 55 15.92 -14.88 -16.86
N TYR A 56 15.51 -13.72 -17.40
CA TYR A 56 16.29 -12.98 -18.41
C TYR A 56 17.51 -12.25 -17.81
N ASN A 57 17.36 -11.60 -16.65
CA ASN A 57 18.42 -10.84 -15.99
C ASN A 57 19.07 -11.63 -14.83
N LYS A 58 20.04 -12.49 -15.17
CA LYS A 58 20.78 -13.33 -14.19
C LYS A 58 21.73 -12.56 -13.24
N ASN A 59 22.11 -11.31 -13.54
CA ASN A 59 23.28 -10.67 -12.92
C ASN A 59 22.99 -9.54 -11.93
N GLU A 60 21.75 -9.35 -11.49
CA GLU A 60 21.43 -8.27 -10.55
C GLU A 60 21.80 -8.62 -9.10
N LYS A 61 22.56 -7.72 -8.46
CA LYS A 61 22.96 -7.84 -7.06
C LYS A 61 21.74 -7.78 -6.13
N ILE A 62 21.70 -8.69 -5.16
CA ILE A 62 20.69 -8.71 -4.10
C ILE A 62 20.79 -7.42 -3.28
N THR A 63 19.74 -6.60 -3.33
CA THR A 63 19.63 -5.41 -2.47
C THR A 63 19.32 -5.84 -1.04
N LYS A 64 19.99 -5.21 -0.07
CA LYS A 64 19.80 -5.50 1.35
C LYS A 64 18.50 -4.86 1.82
N VAL A 65 17.64 -5.61 2.52
CA VAL A 65 16.42 -5.08 3.13
C VAL A 65 16.75 -4.40 4.45
N ASP A 66 16.32 -3.15 4.59
CA ASP A 66 16.44 -2.38 5.82
C ASP A 66 15.23 -2.65 6.74
N ILE A 67 15.46 -3.50 7.74
CA ILE A 67 14.42 -3.96 8.68
C ILE A 67 13.83 -2.78 9.46
N LYS A 68 14.64 -1.74 9.74
CA LYS A 68 14.18 -0.57 10.50
C LYS A 68 13.16 0.25 9.71
N LYS A 69 13.34 0.33 8.39
CA LYS A 69 12.36 0.94 7.49
C LYS A 69 11.08 0.10 7.45
N LEU A 70 11.23 -1.21 7.27
CA LEU A 70 10.09 -2.13 7.24
C LEU A 70 9.23 -2.07 8.52
N SER A 71 9.86 -1.95 9.70
CA SER A 71 9.13 -1.90 10.97
C SER A 71 8.24 -0.66 11.11
N ILE A 72 8.63 0.48 10.53
CA ILE A 72 7.79 1.69 10.53
C ILE A 72 6.51 1.45 9.73
N TYR A 73 6.59 0.79 8.57
CA TYR A 73 5.42 0.44 7.76
C TYR A 73 4.50 -0.57 8.46
N LEU A 74 5.08 -1.60 9.09
CA LEU A 74 4.30 -2.59 9.85
C LEU A 74 3.62 -1.94 11.06
N GLY A 75 4.33 -1.05 11.77
CA GLY A 75 3.78 -0.31 12.89
C GLY A 75 2.63 0.60 12.48
N SER A 76 2.74 1.31 11.35
CA SER A 76 1.65 2.15 10.86
C SER A 76 0.43 1.33 10.41
N LEU A 77 0.64 0.15 9.83
CA LEU A 77 -0.44 -0.76 9.46
C LEU A 77 -1.20 -1.29 10.69
N LEU A 78 -0.47 -1.71 11.72
CA LEU A 78 -1.06 -2.12 13.00
C LEU A 78 -1.85 -0.98 13.66
N LEU A 79 -1.28 0.23 13.68
CA LEU A 79 -1.96 1.42 14.18
C LEU A 79 -3.27 1.67 13.41
N PHE A 80 -3.24 1.52 12.08
CA PHE A 80 -4.41 1.70 11.24
C PHE A 80 -5.51 0.68 11.52
N LEU A 81 -5.15 -0.59 11.69
CA LEU A 81 -6.12 -1.66 12.00
C LEU A 81 -6.79 -1.45 13.36
N VAL A 82 -6.05 -0.99 14.38
CA VAL A 82 -6.58 -0.81 15.74
C VAL A 82 -7.43 0.46 15.85
N PHE A 83 -7.02 1.56 15.23
CA PHE A 83 -7.67 2.87 15.44
C PHE A 83 -8.50 3.36 14.25
N GLY A 84 -8.47 2.68 13.10
CA GLY A 84 -9.12 3.15 11.88
C GLY A 84 -10.64 3.28 12.00
N GLU A 85 -11.27 2.43 12.80
CA GLU A 85 -12.71 2.49 13.07
C GLU A 85 -13.07 3.64 14.02
N LEU A 86 -12.25 3.85 15.07
CA LEU A 86 -12.46 4.90 16.07
C LEU A 86 -12.19 6.32 15.53
N LEU A 87 -11.07 6.48 14.81
CA LEU A 87 -10.60 7.77 14.30
C LEU A 87 -11.04 8.05 12.87
N GLY A 88 -11.80 7.15 12.24
CA GLY A 88 -12.20 7.26 10.84
C GLY A 88 -11.07 6.99 9.84
N PHE A 89 -11.42 6.32 8.75
CA PHE A 89 -10.49 5.82 7.74
C PHE A 89 -9.62 6.93 7.14
N TYR A 90 -10.25 7.98 6.61
CA TYR A 90 -9.54 9.03 5.86
C TYR A 90 -8.68 9.91 6.77
N PHE A 91 -9.17 10.21 7.96
CA PHE A 91 -8.43 11.04 8.92
C PHE A 91 -7.17 10.33 9.41
N LEU A 92 -7.30 9.05 9.82
CA LEU A 92 -6.15 8.28 10.25
C LEU A 92 -5.15 8.04 9.10
N ALA A 93 -5.64 7.83 7.88
CA ALA A 93 -4.80 7.71 6.70
C ALA A 93 -3.98 8.98 6.42
N VAL A 94 -4.57 10.18 6.56
CA VAL A 94 -3.84 11.46 6.44
C VAL A 94 -2.71 11.53 7.47
N LEU A 95 -2.99 11.22 8.74
CA LEU A 95 -1.99 11.26 9.81
C LEU A 95 -0.85 10.28 9.56
N ILE A 96 -1.17 9.04 9.22
CA ILE A 96 -0.18 8.00 8.92
C ILE A 96 0.68 8.40 7.72
N PHE A 97 0.07 8.92 6.65
CA PHE A 97 0.79 9.33 5.46
C PHE A 97 1.75 10.50 5.77
N LEU A 98 1.33 11.48 6.56
CA LEU A 98 2.19 12.56 7.05
C LEU A 98 3.37 12.02 7.87
N ILE A 99 3.13 11.08 8.78
CA ILE A 99 4.17 10.44 9.60
C ILE A 99 5.18 9.72 8.69
N ILE A 100 4.71 8.94 7.72
CA ILE A 100 5.58 8.24 6.77
C ILE A 100 6.40 9.25 5.97
N CYS A 101 5.77 10.25 5.36
CA CYS A 101 6.49 11.29 4.61
C CYS A 101 7.53 12.02 5.48
N TYR A 102 7.22 12.27 6.75
CA TYR A 102 8.16 12.91 7.68
C TYR A 102 9.33 12.00 8.07
N VAL A 103 9.06 10.74 8.40
CA VAL A 103 10.08 9.76 8.82
C VAL A 103 11.03 9.42 7.67
N TYR A 104 10.51 9.34 6.45
CA TYR A 104 11.28 9.00 5.24
C TYR A 104 11.88 10.21 4.51
N SER A 105 11.53 11.44 4.89
CA SER A 105 12.14 12.62 4.28
C SER A 105 13.61 12.72 4.67
N GLU A 106 14.48 12.77 3.65
CA GLU A 106 15.92 12.99 3.83
C GLU A 106 16.22 14.38 4.40
N LYS A 107 15.38 15.38 4.10
CA LYS A 107 15.58 16.78 4.51
C LYS A 107 14.40 17.27 5.35
N LYS A 108 14.62 17.38 6.66
CA LYS A 108 13.61 17.85 7.63
C LYS A 108 13.51 19.37 7.69
N ASN A 109 13.43 20.02 6.53
CA ASN A 109 13.29 21.48 6.43
C ASN A 109 11.80 21.88 6.40
N LYS A 110 11.48 23.08 6.89
CA LYS A 110 10.10 23.64 6.85
C LYS A 110 9.47 23.56 5.46
N LYS A 111 10.25 23.83 4.41
CA LYS A 111 9.80 23.75 3.01
C LYS A 111 9.43 22.32 2.58
N SER A 112 10.22 21.31 2.97
CA SER A 112 9.91 19.90 2.65
C SER A 112 8.68 19.42 3.41
N ILE A 113 8.54 19.81 4.68
CA ILE A 113 7.34 19.49 5.47
C ILE A 113 6.09 20.09 4.83
N PHE A 114 6.17 21.33 4.35
CA PHE A 114 5.07 21.98 3.64
C PHE A 114 4.69 21.25 2.33
N TYR A 115 5.67 20.85 1.51
CA TYR A 115 5.39 20.06 0.31
C TYR A 115 4.79 18.69 0.65
N ASN A 116 5.32 18.01 1.66
CA ASN A 116 4.76 16.74 2.11
C ASN A 116 3.30 16.89 2.55
N PHE A 117 2.97 17.98 3.26
CA PHE A 117 1.60 18.30 3.62
C PHE A 117 0.70 18.51 2.38
N LEU A 118 1.16 19.30 1.42
CA LEU A 118 0.41 19.55 0.17
C LEU A 118 0.19 18.27 -0.65
N ILE A 119 1.23 17.44 -0.78
CA ILE A 119 1.18 16.15 -1.47
C ILE A 119 0.18 15.23 -0.77
N THR A 120 0.22 15.17 0.57
CA THR A 120 -0.71 14.35 1.36
C THR A 120 -2.15 14.77 1.09
N LEU A 121 -2.41 16.08 1.13
CA LEU A 121 -3.77 16.61 0.96
C LEU A 121 -4.29 16.33 -0.46
N CYS A 122 -3.46 16.56 -1.49
CA CYS A 122 -3.78 16.25 -2.88
C CYS A 122 -4.04 14.74 -3.08
N PHE A 123 -3.16 13.89 -2.55
CA PHE A 123 -3.29 12.44 -2.64
C PHE A 123 -4.56 11.94 -1.96
N MET A 124 -4.87 12.45 -0.77
CA MET A 124 -6.06 12.03 -0.03
C MET A 124 -7.37 12.50 -0.66
N ILE A 125 -7.39 13.69 -1.29
CA ILE A 125 -8.52 14.12 -2.13
C ILE A 125 -8.73 13.15 -3.30
N PHE A 126 -7.65 12.76 -3.99
CA PHE A 126 -7.72 11.81 -5.08
C PHE A 126 -8.25 10.43 -4.62
N ILE A 127 -7.74 9.92 -3.49
CA ILE A 127 -8.21 8.66 -2.89
C ILE A 127 -9.69 8.77 -2.47
N TYR A 128 -10.11 9.88 -1.85
CA TYR A 128 -11.51 10.10 -1.52
C TYR A 128 -12.39 10.09 -2.77
N PHE A 129 -11.99 10.81 -3.82
CA PHE A 129 -12.71 10.81 -5.10
C PHE A 129 -12.82 9.41 -5.70
N LEU A 130 -11.72 8.66 -5.74
CA LEU A 130 -11.69 7.32 -6.33
C LEU A 130 -12.55 6.34 -5.52
N PHE A 131 -12.41 6.31 -4.19
CA PHE A 131 -13.08 5.30 -3.37
C PHE A 131 -14.50 5.66 -2.95
N ALA A 132 -14.73 6.90 -2.49
CA ALA A 132 -16.04 7.30 -2.00
C ALA A 132 -16.99 7.67 -3.15
N ILE A 133 -16.50 8.35 -4.18
CA ILE A 133 -17.34 8.86 -5.27
C ILE A 133 -17.43 7.84 -6.42
N LEU A 134 -16.29 7.42 -6.96
CA LEU A 134 -16.27 6.54 -8.14
C LEU A 134 -16.73 5.12 -7.82
N LEU A 135 -16.22 4.55 -6.72
CA LEU A 135 -16.48 3.17 -6.30
C LEU A 135 -17.57 3.02 -5.24
N LYS A 136 -18.10 4.13 -4.70
CA LYS A 136 -19.14 4.15 -3.66
C LYS A 136 -18.84 3.27 -2.43
N VAL A 137 -17.57 3.12 -2.10
CA VAL A 137 -17.14 2.32 -0.93
C VAL A 137 -17.46 3.08 0.35
N GLN A 138 -18.18 2.44 1.26
CA GLN A 138 -18.43 2.99 2.60
C GLN A 138 -17.22 2.73 3.49
N ALA A 139 -16.49 3.79 3.84
CA ALA A 139 -15.40 3.73 4.80
C ALA A 139 -15.89 4.19 6.18
N PRO A 140 -15.30 3.68 7.29
CA PRO A 140 -15.56 4.16 8.64
C PRO A 140 -15.43 5.69 8.69
N ARG A 141 -16.54 6.36 8.98
CA ARG A 141 -16.59 7.80 9.10
C ARG A 141 -16.13 8.21 10.49
N PHE A 142 -15.67 9.44 10.61
CA PHE A 142 -15.38 10.03 11.92
C PHE A 142 -16.68 10.07 12.73
N PHE A 143 -16.59 10.10 14.05
CA PHE A 143 -17.75 10.21 14.96
C PHE A 143 -18.64 11.47 14.72
N LEU A 144 -18.26 12.36 13.81
CA LEU A 144 -18.95 13.58 13.43
C LEU A 144 -19.47 13.47 11.98
N PHE A 145 -20.49 12.61 11.75
CA PHE A 145 -21.32 12.40 10.53
C PHE A 145 -20.97 11.20 9.62
#